data_AF-A0AA36J4I9-F1
#
_entry.id   AF-A0AA36J4I9-F1
#
_cell.length_a   1.000
_cell.length_b   1.000
_cell.length_c   1.000
_cell.angle_alpha   90.00
_cell.angle_beta   90.00
_cell.angle_gamma   90.00
#
_symmetry.space_group_name_H-M   'P 1'
#
loop_
_entity.id
_entity.type
_entity.pdbx_description
1 polymer ?
#
loop_
_entity_poly.entity_id
_entity_poly.type
_entity_poly.pdbx_seq_one_letter_code
_entity_poly.pdbx_strand_id
1 'polypeptide(L)'
;MASFVAALAPAPVRATNLVQANSARATPLRSSPRRPPSSLPAVVAGGMAACKALAARGSARGLSGRGAAAGGSAPPEAFPPAVIIGGGRLGEAFATMGLGQDIIVRRGDAFPVDAPKGPVYVCTRNDVLKDIIASVPEDRHEDLVFVQNGALMPFLDKELRPGLPITILLVYFAVAKKGEAPLDGKTDTDPEGLTAVNAGGKWAREVNWRLTSSDLACRILRKPHFTQAYWEKNLWIAAYMLVGSLHSCTVGEVESKHRAEVDEMITQLATAVSATQPEVRWEQLLLCDRLAAYARSVAHFPTAVKEFEWRNGAFYDMTLQAEAAGRPDPCPKHTDGLRTVGALPAD
;
A
#
# COMPACT_ATOMS: atom_id res chain seq x y z
N MET A 1 -35.59 38.22 -25.37
CA MET A 1 -35.23 39.58 -24.96
C MET A 1 -33.85 39.54 -24.35
N ALA A 2 -33.05 40.57 -24.66
CA ALA A 2 -31.67 40.94 -24.26
C ALA A 2 -31.13 40.34 -22.92
N SER A 3 -29.82 40.19 -22.68
CA SER A 3 -28.76 41.15 -22.99
C SER A 3 -27.35 40.61 -22.73
N PHE A 4 -26.40 41.21 -23.44
CA PHE A 4 -24.96 41.42 -23.19
C PHE A 4 -24.36 41.00 -21.83
N VAL A 5 -23.19 40.34 -21.87
CA VAL A 5 -22.10 40.57 -20.91
C VAL A 5 -20.76 40.60 -21.65
N ALA A 6 -19.97 41.62 -21.31
CA ALA A 6 -18.76 42.09 -21.95
C ALA A 6 -17.51 41.29 -21.59
N ALA A 7 -16.56 41.29 -22.52
CA ALA A 7 -15.19 40.84 -22.35
C ALA A 7 -14.39 41.84 -21.48
N LEU A 8 -13.65 41.30 -20.51
CA LEU A 8 -12.56 41.98 -19.83
C LEU A 8 -11.37 41.03 -19.73
N ALA A 9 -10.30 41.36 -20.45
CA ALA A 9 -8.99 40.77 -20.26
C ALA A 9 -8.26 41.51 -19.12
N PRO A 10 -7.34 40.82 -18.42
CA PRO A 10 -6.09 41.47 -18.06
C PRO A 10 -4.87 40.63 -18.47
N ALA A 11 -3.88 41.31 -19.03
CA ALA A 11 -2.51 40.84 -19.21
C ALA A 11 -1.66 41.12 -17.93
N PRO A 12 -0.34 40.88 -17.94
CA PRO A 12 0.33 39.66 -17.50
C PRO A 12 1.05 39.83 -16.15
N VAL A 13 1.24 38.75 -15.39
CA VAL A 13 2.10 38.77 -14.20
C VAL A 13 3.51 38.28 -14.54
N ARG A 14 4.48 39.13 -14.19
CA ARG A 14 5.93 39.02 -14.35
C ARG A 14 6.51 37.69 -13.89
N ALA A 15 7.40 37.13 -14.71
CA ALA A 15 8.41 36.17 -14.30
C ALA A 15 9.52 36.89 -13.51
N THR A 16 9.79 36.42 -12.29
CA THR A 16 11.00 36.77 -11.54
C THR A 16 11.88 35.54 -11.42
N ASN A 17 13.00 35.57 -12.14
CA ASN A 17 14.16 34.72 -11.88
C ASN A 17 14.80 35.16 -10.56
N LEU A 18 15.04 34.22 -9.64
CA LEU A 18 16.01 34.38 -8.58
C LEU A 18 16.87 33.12 -8.49
N VAL A 19 18.07 33.29 -9.02
CA VAL A 19 19.24 32.45 -8.77
C VAL A 19 19.72 32.75 -7.36
N GLN A 20 19.91 31.72 -6.53
CA GLN A 20 20.88 31.78 -5.44
C GLN A 20 21.55 30.42 -5.26
N ALA A 21 22.82 30.38 -5.67
CA ALA A 21 23.79 29.43 -5.18
C ALA A 21 24.24 29.88 -3.78
N ASN A 22 24.51 28.93 -2.88
CA ASN A 22 25.71 29.07 -2.07
C ASN A 22 26.28 27.73 -1.57
N SER A 23 27.60 27.77 -1.57
CA SER A 23 28.62 26.76 -1.40
C SER A 23 28.82 26.22 0.02
N ALA A 24 29.61 25.15 0.05
CA ALA A 24 29.99 24.30 1.17
C ALA A 24 31.06 24.87 2.14
N ARG A 25 31.35 24.04 3.16
CA ARG A 25 32.51 23.97 4.11
C ARG A 25 32.33 24.80 5.41
N ALA A 26 32.74 24.37 6.62
CA ALA A 26 33.60 23.27 7.08
C ALA A 26 33.29 22.91 8.56
N THR A 27 33.50 21.65 8.95
CA THR A 27 33.90 21.20 10.31
C THR A 27 35.42 21.40 10.46
N PRO A 28 36.07 21.45 11.65
CA PRO A 28 35.92 20.47 12.76
C PRO A 28 36.07 21.04 14.19
N LEU A 29 35.80 20.22 15.22
CA LEU A 29 36.69 20.07 16.39
C LEU A 29 36.24 18.92 17.31
N ARG A 30 37.26 18.13 17.68
CA ARG A 30 37.27 17.00 18.63
C ARG A 30 37.06 17.47 20.08
N SER A 31 36.41 16.63 20.88
CA SER A 31 36.92 16.23 22.20
C SER A 31 36.15 15.03 22.77
N SER A 32 36.80 13.88 22.89
CA SER A 32 36.52 12.88 23.94
C SER A 32 37.40 13.22 25.15
N PRO A 33 37.05 12.82 26.39
CA PRO A 33 37.55 11.51 26.85
C PRO A 33 36.74 10.77 27.96
N ARG A 34 37.08 9.48 28.12
CA ARG A 34 37.10 8.61 29.35
C ARG A 34 35.82 7.87 29.82
N ARG A 35 35.86 6.52 29.66
CA ARG A 35 35.46 5.46 30.63
C ARG A 35 36.55 5.32 31.73
N PRO A 36 36.44 4.55 32.85
CA PRO A 36 35.60 3.36 33.18
C PRO A 36 35.05 3.44 34.67
N PRO A 37 34.71 2.37 35.45
CA PRO A 37 34.67 0.91 35.21
C PRO A 37 33.40 0.14 35.65
N SER A 38 33.47 -1.16 35.40
CA SER A 38 32.56 -2.27 35.65
C SER A 38 32.31 -2.62 37.13
N SER A 39 31.10 -3.12 37.42
CA SER A 39 30.86 -4.08 38.52
C SER A 39 29.58 -4.88 38.28
N LEU A 40 29.72 -6.20 38.19
CA LEU A 40 28.66 -7.19 38.39
C LEU A 40 28.24 -7.21 39.87
N PRO A 41 27.04 -7.73 40.18
CA PRO A 41 27.05 -8.99 40.93
C PRO A 41 26.08 -10.04 40.39
N ALA A 42 26.45 -11.30 40.65
CA ALA A 42 25.61 -12.49 40.51
C ALA A 42 24.84 -12.75 41.84
N VAL A 43 24.00 -13.80 41.81
CA VAL A 43 23.31 -14.54 42.92
C VAL A 43 21.82 -14.15 43.08
N VAL A 44 20.81 -15.04 43.17
CA VAL A 44 20.64 -16.52 43.09
C VAL A 44 19.13 -16.85 42.94
N ALA A 45 18.88 -17.96 42.24
CA ALA A 45 17.82 -18.98 42.32
C ALA A 45 16.33 -18.71 42.64
N GLY A 46 15.51 -19.44 41.85
CA GLY A 46 14.30 -20.17 42.28
C GLY A 46 13.12 -19.94 41.33
N GLY A 47 12.51 -20.90 40.65
CA GLY A 47 12.71 -22.35 40.55
C GLY A 47 11.60 -22.96 39.65
N MET A 48 11.85 -24.18 39.15
CA MET A 48 10.91 -25.22 38.66
C MET A 48 9.89 -24.84 37.55
N ALA A 49 9.59 -25.66 36.54
CA ALA A 49 9.64 -27.12 36.43
C ALA A 49 9.85 -27.57 34.97
N ALA A 50 10.54 -28.70 34.81
CA ALA A 50 10.73 -29.41 33.56
C ALA A 50 9.69 -30.53 33.40
N CYS A 51 9.14 -30.69 32.19
CA CYS A 51 8.47 -31.91 31.77
C CYS A 51 9.35 -32.64 30.74
N LYS A 52 9.71 -33.88 31.06
CA LYS A 52 10.39 -34.86 30.20
C LYS A 52 9.38 -35.54 29.28
N ALA A 53 9.77 -35.84 28.04
CA ALA A 53 9.48 -37.09 27.33
C ALA A 53 10.40 -37.17 26.08
N LEU A 54 11.46 -37.98 26.13
CA LEU A 54 11.56 -39.38 25.67
C LEU A 54 11.87 -39.51 24.18
N ALA A 55 13.15 -39.83 23.94
CA ALA A 55 13.67 -40.30 22.66
C ALA A 55 13.34 -41.77 22.45
N ALA A 56 13.00 -42.13 21.20
CA ALA A 56 13.09 -43.49 20.70
C ALA A 56 13.81 -43.48 19.35
N ARG A 57 14.89 -44.27 19.26
CA ARG A 57 15.65 -44.59 18.05
C ARG A 57 14.94 -45.67 17.24
N GLY A 58 15.03 -45.60 15.92
CA GLY A 58 14.57 -46.68 15.03
C GLY A 58 14.97 -46.52 13.57
N SER A 59 16.15 -47.07 13.24
CA SER A 59 16.63 -47.67 11.98
C SER A 59 16.25 -47.11 10.60
N ALA A 60 17.30 -46.88 9.81
CA ALA A 60 17.29 -46.68 8.36
C ALA A 60 16.87 -47.95 7.57
N ARG A 61 16.25 -47.73 6.41
CA ARG A 61 16.46 -48.48 5.14
C ARG A 61 15.85 -47.66 3.99
N GLY A 62 16.65 -47.42 2.96
CA GLY A 62 16.27 -46.62 1.80
C GLY A 62 15.38 -47.36 0.82
N LEU A 63 14.84 -46.60 -0.13
CA LEU A 63 14.52 -47.05 -1.49
C LEU A 63 14.47 -45.80 -2.39
N SER A 64 15.28 -45.87 -3.43
CA SER A 64 15.33 -45.00 -4.58
C SER A 64 13.98 -44.96 -5.31
N GLY A 65 13.49 -43.76 -5.58
CA GLY A 65 12.39 -43.53 -6.52
C GLY A 65 12.62 -42.23 -7.28
N ARG A 66 13.18 -42.33 -8.48
CA ARG A 66 13.11 -41.27 -9.49
C ARG A 66 11.64 -41.06 -9.83
N GLY A 67 11.03 -40.04 -9.23
CA GLY A 67 9.77 -39.47 -9.72
C GLY A 67 10.12 -38.36 -10.69
N ALA A 68 9.91 -38.59 -11.98
CA ALA A 68 9.93 -37.54 -12.99
C ALA A 68 8.92 -36.47 -12.56
N ALA A 69 9.40 -35.27 -12.27
CA ALA A 69 8.54 -34.10 -12.14
C ALA A 69 7.96 -33.83 -13.53
N ALA A 70 6.73 -34.28 -13.75
CA ALA A 70 5.94 -33.86 -14.88
C ALA A 70 5.73 -32.34 -14.75
N GLY A 71 6.42 -31.59 -15.58
CA GLY A 71 6.18 -30.16 -15.77
C GLY A 71 4.74 -29.97 -16.22
N GLY A 72 3.91 -29.44 -15.33
CA GLY A 72 2.60 -28.92 -15.70
C GLY A 72 2.80 -27.56 -16.33
N SER A 73 2.95 -27.49 -17.66
CA SER A 73 2.70 -26.26 -18.39
C SER A 73 1.20 -25.97 -18.28
N ALA A 74 0.81 -24.97 -17.50
CA ALA A 74 -0.55 -24.44 -17.56
C ALA A 74 -0.85 -23.97 -19.01
N PRO A 75 -2.08 -24.18 -19.52
CA PRO A 75 -2.40 -23.79 -20.89
C PRO A 75 -2.39 -22.25 -21.03
N PRO A 76 -1.90 -21.71 -22.17
CA PRO A 76 -1.71 -20.28 -22.40
C PRO A 76 -2.99 -19.42 -22.45
N GLU A 77 -4.18 -20.00 -22.27
CA GLU A 77 -5.47 -19.28 -22.32
C GLU A 77 -5.94 -18.77 -20.94
N ALA A 78 -5.46 -19.36 -19.84
CA ALA A 78 -5.88 -18.99 -18.48
C ALA A 78 -5.11 -17.78 -17.90
N PHE A 79 -3.91 -17.52 -18.40
CA PHE A 79 -2.99 -16.48 -17.92
C PHE A 79 -2.34 -15.76 -19.12
N PRO A 80 -3.10 -14.92 -19.83
CA PRO A 80 -2.61 -14.26 -21.04
C PRO A 80 -1.54 -13.21 -20.72
N PRO A 81 -0.74 -12.80 -21.73
CA PRO A 81 0.18 -11.69 -21.58
C PRO A 81 -0.53 -10.40 -21.16
N ALA A 82 0.15 -9.61 -20.32
CA ALA A 82 -0.37 -8.37 -19.78
C ALA A 82 0.10 -7.14 -20.55
N VAL A 83 -0.68 -6.07 -20.48
CA VAL A 83 -0.18 -4.71 -20.69
C VAL A 83 0.14 -4.11 -19.32
N ILE A 84 1.33 -3.55 -19.14
CA ILE A 84 1.79 -2.98 -17.87
C ILE A 84 2.08 -1.50 -18.08
N ILE A 85 1.19 -0.64 -17.59
CA ILE A 85 1.32 0.80 -17.70
C ILE A 85 2.19 1.31 -16.55
N GLY A 86 3.40 1.74 -16.88
CA GLY A 86 4.38 2.30 -15.95
C GLY A 86 5.56 1.36 -15.65
N GLY A 87 6.69 1.57 -16.33
CA GLY A 87 7.97 0.84 -16.15
C GLY A 87 8.78 1.20 -14.90
N GLY A 88 8.10 1.53 -13.79
CA GLY A 88 8.71 1.77 -12.49
C GLY A 88 9.07 0.46 -11.77
N ARG A 89 9.45 0.55 -10.48
CA ARG A 89 9.80 -0.62 -9.66
C ARG A 89 8.72 -1.71 -9.69
N LEU A 90 7.47 -1.30 -9.49
CA LEU A 90 6.34 -2.23 -9.40
C LEU A 90 5.96 -2.81 -10.76
N GLY A 91 5.91 -1.99 -11.83
CA GLY A 91 5.58 -2.49 -13.17
C GLY A 91 6.63 -3.45 -13.73
N GLU A 92 7.91 -3.17 -13.52
CA GLU A 92 8.99 -4.10 -13.91
C GLU A 92 8.94 -5.41 -13.10
N ALA A 93 8.54 -5.35 -11.82
CA ALA A 93 8.29 -6.55 -11.03
C ALA A 93 7.14 -7.37 -11.61
N PHE A 94 6.00 -6.76 -11.93
CA PHE A 94 4.87 -7.47 -12.57
C PHE A 94 5.25 -8.10 -13.91
N ALA A 95 6.06 -7.42 -14.72
CA ALA A 95 6.55 -7.96 -15.99
C ALA A 95 7.45 -9.18 -15.77
N THR A 96 8.28 -9.15 -14.72
CA THR A 96 9.16 -10.28 -14.35
C THR A 96 8.37 -11.48 -13.83
N MET A 97 7.26 -11.25 -13.12
CA MET A 97 6.33 -12.30 -12.65
C MET A 97 5.53 -12.94 -13.78
N GLY A 98 5.50 -12.31 -14.95
CA GLY A 98 4.80 -12.81 -16.13
C GLY A 98 5.54 -13.94 -16.84
N LEU A 99 5.01 -14.33 -17.99
CA LEU A 99 5.58 -15.40 -18.83
C LEU A 99 6.56 -14.87 -19.89
N GLY A 100 7.07 -13.64 -19.71
CA GLY A 100 8.02 -13.00 -20.63
C GLY A 100 7.43 -12.41 -21.91
N GLN A 101 6.09 -12.32 -22.01
CA GLN A 101 5.36 -11.80 -23.18
C GLN A 101 4.63 -10.48 -22.90
N ASP A 102 4.78 -9.93 -21.68
CA ASP A 102 4.10 -8.71 -21.27
C ASP A 102 4.65 -7.48 -21.99
N ILE A 103 3.78 -6.50 -22.23
CA ILE A 103 4.16 -5.22 -22.86
C ILE A 103 4.19 -4.13 -21.79
N ILE A 104 5.37 -3.52 -21.58
CA ILE A 104 5.50 -2.35 -20.71
C ILE A 104 5.25 -1.07 -21.51
N VAL A 105 4.21 -0.33 -21.15
CA VAL A 105 3.88 1.00 -21.69
C VAL A 105 4.47 2.06 -20.76
N ARG A 106 5.33 2.93 -21.27
CA ARG A 106 5.96 4.01 -20.50
C ARG A 106 5.23 5.34 -20.73
N ARG A 107 5.64 6.36 -19.97
CA ARG A 107 5.06 7.69 -20.08
C ARG A 107 5.26 8.23 -21.50
N GLY A 108 4.17 8.63 -22.13
CA GLY A 108 4.17 9.18 -23.50
C GLY A 108 3.98 8.13 -24.59
N ASP A 109 4.06 6.84 -24.26
CA ASP A 109 3.74 5.78 -25.20
C ASP A 109 2.22 5.71 -25.38
N ALA A 110 1.77 5.44 -26.60
CA ALA A 110 0.37 5.13 -26.86
C ALA A 110 0.02 3.72 -26.35
N PHE A 111 -1.26 3.48 -26.06
CA PHE A 111 -1.73 2.13 -25.81
C PHE A 111 -1.48 1.25 -27.07
N PRO A 112 -0.90 0.04 -26.94
CA PRO A 112 -0.54 -0.77 -28.11
C PRO A 112 -1.77 -1.18 -28.93
N VAL A 113 -1.72 -0.95 -30.24
CA VAL A 113 -2.84 -1.28 -31.17
C VAL A 113 -3.12 -2.79 -31.18
N ASP A 114 -2.05 -3.59 -31.20
CA ASP A 114 -2.13 -5.06 -31.18
C ASP A 114 -1.90 -5.64 -29.77
N ALA A 115 -2.37 -4.93 -28.75
CA ALA A 115 -2.23 -5.37 -27.36
C ALA A 115 -2.87 -6.75 -27.14
N PRO A 116 -2.23 -7.65 -26.37
CA PRO A 116 -2.83 -8.92 -26.01
C PRO A 116 -4.16 -8.73 -25.28
N LYS A 117 -5.09 -9.67 -25.50
CA LYS A 117 -6.36 -9.77 -24.76
C LYS A 117 -6.06 -10.35 -23.38
N GLY A 118 -5.61 -9.49 -22.48
CA GLY A 118 -5.18 -9.81 -21.13
C GLY A 118 -5.33 -8.63 -20.18
N PRO A 119 -4.87 -8.79 -18.92
CA PRO A 119 -4.96 -7.75 -17.90
C PRO A 119 -4.14 -6.52 -18.28
N VAL A 120 -4.63 -5.35 -17.87
CA VAL A 120 -3.96 -4.06 -18.01
C VAL A 120 -3.59 -3.57 -16.61
N TYR A 121 -2.36 -3.89 -16.18
CA TYR A 121 -1.83 -3.46 -14.88
C TYR A 121 -1.47 -1.98 -14.90
N VAL A 122 -2.15 -1.18 -14.09
CA VAL A 122 -1.84 0.24 -13.91
C VAL A 122 -0.83 0.35 -12.78
N CYS A 123 0.44 0.58 -13.09
CA CYS A 123 1.55 0.66 -12.12
C CYS A 123 2.09 2.09 -11.94
N THR A 124 1.28 3.10 -12.27
CA THR A 124 1.58 4.52 -12.10
C THR A 124 1.14 5.03 -10.72
N ARG A 125 1.53 6.27 -10.42
CA ARG A 125 1.02 7.04 -9.27
C ARG A 125 -0.44 7.42 -9.47
N ASN A 126 -1.10 7.79 -8.37
CA ASN A 126 -2.52 8.13 -8.38
C ASN A 126 -2.82 9.40 -9.18
N ASP A 127 -1.90 10.38 -9.17
CA ASP A 127 -2.06 11.71 -9.78
C ASP A 127 -2.23 11.72 -11.30
N VAL A 128 -1.95 10.60 -11.96
CA VAL A 128 -2.09 10.46 -13.41
C VAL A 128 -3.13 9.40 -13.81
N LEU A 129 -3.87 8.82 -12.85
CA LEU A 129 -4.82 7.73 -13.14
C LEU A 129 -5.89 8.14 -14.17
N LYS A 130 -6.36 9.39 -14.09
CA LYS A 130 -7.37 9.90 -15.02
C LYS A 130 -6.88 9.86 -16.47
N ASP A 131 -5.67 10.35 -16.70
CA ASP A 131 -5.05 10.36 -18.04
C ASP A 131 -4.77 8.93 -18.51
N ILE A 132 -4.37 8.03 -17.60
CA ILE A 132 -4.18 6.62 -17.93
C ILE A 132 -5.50 5.97 -18.36
N ILE A 133 -6.59 6.15 -17.60
CA ILE A 133 -7.90 5.61 -17.95
C ILE A 133 -8.35 6.12 -19.32
N ALA A 134 -8.17 7.42 -19.59
CA ALA A 134 -8.51 8.03 -20.88
C ALA A 134 -7.64 7.52 -22.04
N SER A 135 -6.39 7.11 -21.78
CA SER A 135 -5.49 6.56 -22.79
C SER A 135 -5.76 5.09 -23.15
N VAL A 136 -6.47 4.37 -22.27
CA VAL A 136 -6.85 2.97 -22.50
C VAL A 136 -8.17 2.95 -23.28
N PRO A 137 -8.27 2.18 -24.39
CA PRO A 137 -9.52 2.02 -25.13
C PRO A 137 -10.68 1.61 -24.22
N GLU A 138 -11.86 2.20 -24.41
CA GLU A 138 -13.01 2.01 -23.52
C GLU A 138 -13.44 0.54 -23.41
N ASP A 139 -13.35 -0.22 -24.51
CA ASP A 139 -13.62 -1.66 -24.55
C ASP A 139 -12.61 -2.51 -23.76
N ARG A 140 -11.49 -1.90 -23.35
CA ARG A 140 -10.45 -2.49 -22.50
C ARG A 140 -10.55 -2.03 -21.04
N HIS A 141 -11.49 -1.17 -20.66
CA HIS A 141 -11.60 -0.70 -19.27
C HIS A 141 -11.94 -1.81 -18.26
N GLU A 142 -12.67 -2.85 -18.69
CA GLU A 142 -12.89 -4.04 -17.87
C GLU A 142 -11.62 -4.85 -17.62
N ASP A 143 -10.55 -4.59 -18.37
CA ASP A 143 -9.26 -5.25 -18.20
C ASP A 143 -8.32 -4.54 -17.21
N LEU A 144 -8.71 -3.37 -16.70
CA LEU A 144 -7.89 -2.61 -15.78
C LEU A 144 -7.69 -3.35 -14.44
N VAL A 145 -6.43 -3.45 -14.05
CA VAL A 145 -5.97 -3.94 -12.75
C VAL A 145 -5.30 -2.78 -12.01
N PHE A 146 -5.98 -2.24 -11.01
CA PHE A 146 -5.47 -1.16 -10.16
C PHE A 146 -4.68 -1.73 -8.99
N VAL A 147 -3.45 -1.25 -8.81
CA VAL A 147 -2.52 -1.69 -7.75
C VAL A 147 -2.13 -0.56 -6.80
N GLN A 148 -2.83 0.58 -6.91
CA GLN A 148 -2.53 1.81 -6.19
C GLN A 148 -2.80 1.68 -4.69
N ASN A 149 -2.15 2.55 -3.93
CA ASN A 149 -2.46 2.74 -2.51
C ASN A 149 -3.57 3.79 -2.35
N GLY A 150 -4.29 3.71 -1.23
CA GLY A 150 -5.35 4.66 -0.91
C GLY A 150 -6.75 4.17 -1.31
N ALA A 151 -7.74 4.97 -0.93
CA ALA A 151 -9.13 4.74 -1.16
C ALA A 151 -9.55 5.18 -2.58
N LEU A 152 -9.39 4.28 -3.56
CA LEU A 152 -9.66 4.57 -4.98
C LEU A 152 -11.13 4.51 -5.37
N MET A 153 -11.98 3.79 -4.62
CA MET A 153 -13.34 3.46 -5.08
C MET A 153 -14.15 4.69 -5.52
N PRO A 154 -14.23 5.80 -4.76
CA PRO A 154 -14.99 6.97 -5.20
C PRO A 154 -14.48 7.59 -6.51
N PHE A 155 -13.16 7.59 -6.70
CA PHE A 155 -12.53 8.06 -7.93
C PHE A 155 -12.87 7.15 -9.12
N LEU A 156 -12.78 5.83 -8.93
CA LEU A 156 -13.06 4.86 -9.99
C LEU A 156 -14.55 4.86 -10.37
N ASP A 157 -15.45 4.98 -9.41
CA ASP A 157 -16.90 5.08 -9.66
C ASP A 157 -17.27 6.32 -10.49
N LYS A 158 -16.46 7.39 -10.41
CA LYS A 158 -16.63 8.63 -11.17
C LYS A 158 -16.03 8.54 -12.58
N GLU A 159 -14.83 7.97 -12.71
CA GLU A 159 -14.08 8.00 -13.97
C GLU A 159 -14.37 6.79 -14.87
N LEU A 160 -15.00 5.73 -14.35
CA LEU A 160 -15.34 4.52 -15.10
C LEU A 160 -16.86 4.30 -15.17
N ARG A 161 -17.29 3.58 -16.20
CA ARG A 161 -18.68 3.13 -16.34
C ARG A 161 -19.12 2.28 -15.12
N PRO A 162 -20.33 2.51 -14.59
CA PRO A 162 -20.89 1.66 -13.53
C PRO A 162 -20.99 0.19 -13.91
N GLY A 163 -20.65 -0.70 -12.97
CA GLY A 163 -20.81 -2.15 -13.10
C GLY A 163 -19.70 -2.86 -13.88
N LEU A 164 -18.63 -2.17 -14.28
CA LEU A 164 -17.45 -2.83 -14.83
C LEU A 164 -16.80 -3.77 -13.79
N PRO A 165 -16.37 -4.98 -14.19
CA PRO A 165 -15.70 -5.93 -13.31
C PRO A 165 -14.22 -5.56 -13.10
N ILE A 166 -13.95 -4.33 -12.65
CA ILE A 166 -12.59 -3.84 -12.42
C ILE A 166 -11.87 -4.67 -11.37
N THR A 167 -10.58 -4.91 -11.59
CA THR A 167 -9.75 -5.67 -10.66
C THR A 167 -8.94 -4.69 -9.80
N ILE A 168 -8.99 -4.86 -8.49
CA ILE A 168 -8.32 -4.02 -7.50
C ILE A 168 -7.47 -4.93 -6.62
N LEU A 169 -6.17 -4.65 -6.60
CA LEU A 169 -5.16 -5.38 -5.84
C LEU A 169 -4.65 -4.51 -4.68
N LEU A 170 -4.87 -5.00 -3.46
CA LEU A 170 -4.30 -4.49 -2.23
C LEU A 170 -2.90 -5.07 -2.03
N VAL A 171 -1.89 -4.35 -2.50
CA VAL A 171 -0.47 -4.75 -2.37
C VAL A 171 0.04 -4.59 -0.94
N TYR A 172 0.58 -5.66 -0.33
CA TYR A 172 1.32 -5.64 0.94
C TYR A 172 2.77 -6.11 0.80
N PHE A 173 3.24 -6.39 -0.42
CA PHE A 173 4.65 -6.65 -0.68
C PHE A 173 5.40 -5.36 -1.03
N ALA A 174 6.71 -5.37 -0.85
CA ALA A 174 7.59 -4.24 -1.15
C ALA A 174 8.60 -4.58 -2.24
N VAL A 175 8.78 -3.66 -3.19
CA VAL A 175 9.89 -3.71 -4.16
C VAL A 175 10.87 -2.62 -3.78
N ALA A 176 11.97 -3.00 -3.11
CA ALA A 176 12.93 -2.03 -2.59
C ALA A 176 13.60 -1.25 -3.74
N LYS A 177 14.15 -1.95 -4.74
CA LYS A 177 14.76 -1.35 -5.93
C LYS A 177 14.31 -2.03 -7.22
N LYS A 178 14.52 -1.34 -8.34
CA LYS A 178 14.19 -1.86 -9.67
C LYS A 178 15.04 -3.11 -9.95
N GLY A 179 14.39 -4.19 -10.38
CA GLY A 179 15.03 -5.47 -10.69
C GLY A 179 15.26 -6.38 -9.48
N GLU A 180 14.98 -5.92 -8.25
CA GLU A 180 14.98 -6.79 -7.08
C GLU A 180 13.64 -7.56 -6.99
N ALA A 181 13.71 -8.80 -6.50
CA ALA A 181 12.53 -9.58 -6.20
C ALA A 181 11.72 -8.87 -5.10
N PRO A 182 10.38 -8.84 -5.19
CA PRO A 182 9.56 -8.27 -4.14
C PRO A 182 9.68 -9.08 -2.85
N LEU A 183 9.64 -8.37 -1.72
CA LEU A 183 9.55 -8.96 -0.40
C LEU A 183 8.08 -9.02 0.02
N ASP A 184 7.58 -10.23 0.28
CA ASP A 184 6.21 -10.46 0.76
C ASP A 184 5.95 -9.78 2.12
N GLY A 185 4.72 -9.31 2.32
CA GLY A 185 4.26 -8.68 3.55
C GLY A 185 3.74 -9.67 4.59
N LYS A 186 4.22 -10.92 4.58
CA LYS A 186 3.87 -11.93 5.58
C LYS A 186 4.41 -11.52 6.95
N THR A 187 3.61 -11.75 7.98
CA THR A 187 3.94 -11.41 9.37
C THR A 187 3.72 -12.60 10.29
N ASP A 188 4.09 -12.46 11.56
CA ASP A 188 3.77 -13.41 12.62
C ASP A 188 2.26 -13.50 12.90
N THR A 189 1.52 -12.41 12.70
CA THR A 189 0.05 -12.38 12.84
C THR A 189 -0.68 -12.86 11.60
N ASP A 190 -0.07 -12.75 10.41
CA ASP A 190 -0.65 -13.06 9.12
C ASP A 190 0.36 -13.86 8.26
N PRO A 191 0.66 -15.13 8.63
CA PRO A 191 1.67 -15.94 7.94
C PRO A 191 1.28 -16.30 6.50
N GLU A 192 -0.02 -16.28 6.18
CA GLU A 192 -0.56 -16.46 4.84
C GLU A 192 -0.52 -15.16 4.00
N GLY A 193 -0.12 -14.04 4.60
CA GLY A 193 0.02 -12.73 3.97
C GLY A 193 -1.27 -11.90 3.86
N LEU A 194 -1.08 -10.59 3.73
CA LEU A 194 -2.14 -9.59 3.70
C LEU A 194 -2.55 -9.15 2.27
N THR A 195 -1.70 -9.41 1.28
CA THR A 195 -1.98 -9.02 -0.12
C THR A 195 -3.27 -9.69 -0.60
N ALA A 196 -4.18 -8.89 -1.18
CA ALA A 196 -5.51 -9.39 -1.56
C ALA A 196 -6.04 -8.73 -2.83
N VAL A 197 -6.81 -9.48 -3.62
CA VAL A 197 -7.50 -9.01 -4.84
C VAL A 197 -9.01 -9.23 -4.70
N ASN A 198 -9.82 -8.33 -5.25
CA ASN A 198 -11.28 -8.44 -5.20
C ASN A 198 -11.77 -9.59 -6.09
N ALA A 199 -12.56 -10.50 -5.52
CA ALA A 199 -13.09 -11.67 -6.24
C ALA A 199 -14.03 -11.32 -7.41
N GLY A 200 -14.61 -10.11 -7.42
CA GLY A 200 -15.47 -9.62 -8.49
C GLY A 200 -14.73 -9.02 -9.68
N GLY A 201 -13.40 -8.86 -9.59
CA GLY A 201 -12.59 -8.37 -10.70
C GLY A 201 -12.38 -9.42 -11.78
N LYS A 202 -12.46 -9.02 -13.05
CA LYS A 202 -12.28 -9.89 -14.23
C LYS A 202 -10.97 -10.69 -14.16
N TRP A 203 -9.90 -10.07 -13.70
CA TRP A 203 -8.55 -10.62 -13.67
C TRP A 203 -8.10 -11.12 -12.30
N ALA A 204 -9.01 -11.26 -11.33
CA ALA A 204 -8.66 -11.65 -9.96
C ALA A 204 -7.87 -12.98 -9.88
N ARG A 205 -8.23 -13.97 -10.73
CA ARG A 205 -7.53 -15.26 -10.78
C ARG A 205 -6.14 -15.15 -11.41
N GLU A 206 -5.98 -14.30 -12.42
CA GLU A 206 -4.69 -14.06 -13.07
C GLU A 206 -3.75 -13.34 -12.11
N VAL A 207 -4.21 -12.29 -11.44
CA VAL A 207 -3.46 -11.57 -10.39
C VAL A 207 -3.00 -12.52 -9.29
N ASN A 208 -3.91 -13.37 -8.81
CA ASN A 208 -3.59 -14.36 -7.79
C ASN A 208 -2.51 -15.33 -8.24
N TRP A 209 -2.67 -15.92 -9.43
CA TRP A 209 -1.70 -16.84 -10.00
C TRP A 209 -0.34 -16.19 -10.21
N ARG A 210 -0.31 -14.96 -10.76
CA ARG A 210 0.93 -14.22 -11.05
C ARG A 210 1.75 -13.98 -9.79
N LEU A 211 1.09 -13.57 -8.70
CA LEU A 211 1.73 -13.33 -7.42
C LEU A 211 2.19 -14.63 -6.76
N THR A 212 1.31 -15.64 -6.69
CA THR A 212 1.62 -16.92 -6.01
C THR A 212 2.67 -17.76 -6.74
N SER A 213 2.73 -17.68 -8.06
CA SER A 213 3.79 -18.31 -8.86
C SER A 213 5.15 -17.62 -8.71
N SER A 214 5.17 -16.45 -8.07
CA SER A 214 6.36 -15.65 -7.76
C SER A 214 6.65 -15.61 -6.26
N ASP A 215 6.21 -16.64 -5.52
CA ASP A 215 6.39 -16.81 -4.07
C ASP A 215 5.78 -15.69 -3.18
N LEU A 216 4.84 -14.91 -3.73
CA LEU A 216 4.09 -13.90 -2.98
C LEU A 216 2.71 -14.40 -2.58
N ALA A 217 2.28 -14.05 -1.37
CA ALA A 217 0.90 -14.21 -0.95
C ALA A 217 -0.04 -13.38 -1.84
N CYS A 218 -1.20 -13.95 -2.13
CA CYS A 218 -2.34 -13.23 -2.65
C CYS A 218 -3.62 -13.96 -2.27
N ARG A 219 -4.59 -13.25 -1.70
CA ARG A 219 -5.90 -13.78 -1.33
C ARG A 219 -6.96 -13.24 -2.29
N ILE A 220 -7.82 -14.12 -2.81
CA ILE A 220 -9.01 -13.68 -3.55
C ILE A 220 -10.16 -13.49 -2.56
N LEU A 221 -10.58 -12.25 -2.31
CA LEU A 221 -11.57 -11.93 -1.28
C LEU A 221 -12.90 -11.47 -1.90
N ARG A 222 -14.02 -12.04 -1.42
CA ARG A 222 -15.37 -11.55 -1.70
C ARG A 222 -15.76 -10.45 -0.71
N LYS A 223 -16.78 -9.66 -1.04
CA LYS A 223 -17.46 -8.83 -0.03
C LYS A 223 -18.09 -9.74 1.04
N PRO A 224 -18.09 -9.35 2.32
CA PRO A 224 -17.58 -8.08 2.86
C PRO A 224 -16.07 -8.07 3.14
N HIS A 225 -15.39 -9.21 3.11
CA HIS A 225 -13.98 -9.35 3.50
C HIS A 225 -13.02 -8.48 2.66
N PHE A 226 -13.27 -8.30 1.36
CA PHE A 226 -12.45 -7.38 0.56
C PHE A 226 -12.62 -5.92 1.00
N THR A 227 -13.86 -5.49 1.31
CA THR A 227 -14.13 -4.13 1.81
C THR A 227 -13.41 -3.90 3.14
N GLN A 228 -13.42 -4.88 4.03
CA GLN A 228 -12.68 -4.82 5.29
C GLN A 228 -11.17 -4.70 5.07
N ALA A 229 -10.58 -5.56 4.23
CA ALA A 229 -9.14 -5.51 3.92
C ALA A 229 -8.73 -4.19 3.22
N TYR A 230 -9.60 -3.64 2.36
CA TYR A 230 -9.40 -2.36 1.70
C TYR A 230 -9.29 -1.22 2.72
N TRP A 231 -10.22 -1.15 3.66
CA TRP A 231 -10.17 -0.13 4.70
C TRP A 231 -9.04 -0.36 5.70
N GLU A 232 -8.75 -1.61 6.07
CA GLU A 232 -7.61 -1.95 6.94
C GLU A 232 -6.28 -1.42 6.38
N LYS A 233 -6.05 -1.60 5.08
CA LYS A 233 -4.87 -1.05 4.40
C LYS A 233 -4.84 0.48 4.43
N ASN A 234 -6.00 1.11 4.23
CA ASN A 234 -6.10 2.56 4.24
C ASN A 234 -5.92 3.16 5.64
N LEU A 235 -6.42 2.49 6.69
CA LEU A 235 -6.18 2.85 8.09
C LEU A 235 -4.67 2.84 8.38
N TRP A 236 -3.99 1.76 8.00
CA TRP A 236 -2.55 1.62 8.21
C TRP A 236 -1.77 2.76 7.57
N ILE A 237 -2.02 3.01 6.27
CA ILE A 237 -1.23 3.99 5.53
C ILE A 237 -1.53 5.43 5.95
N ALA A 238 -2.78 5.74 6.33
CA ALA A 238 -3.12 7.06 6.86
C ALA A 238 -2.44 7.29 8.21
N ALA A 239 -2.60 6.35 9.16
CA ALA A 239 -2.11 6.52 10.52
C ALA A 239 -0.58 6.50 10.61
N TYR A 240 0.08 5.45 10.11
CA TYR A 240 1.54 5.32 10.24
C TYR A 240 2.30 6.43 9.51
N MET A 241 1.83 6.82 8.32
CA MET A 241 2.51 7.86 7.55
C MET A 241 2.30 9.25 8.15
N LEU A 242 1.12 9.52 8.73
CA LEU A 242 0.85 10.79 9.39
C LEU A 242 1.63 10.92 10.70
N VAL A 243 1.56 9.92 11.59
CA VAL A 243 2.30 9.93 12.86
C VAL A 243 3.80 10.02 12.61
N GLY A 244 4.33 9.26 11.65
CA GLY A 244 5.74 9.38 11.30
C GLY A 244 6.12 10.74 10.73
N SER A 245 5.22 11.40 9.99
CA SER A 245 5.47 12.77 9.49
C SER A 245 5.48 13.79 10.64
N LEU A 246 4.62 13.63 11.65
CA LEU A 246 4.61 14.47 12.85
C LEU A 246 5.92 14.38 13.63
N HIS A 247 6.52 13.18 13.69
CA HIS A 247 7.75 12.92 14.45
C HIS A 247 9.02 12.85 13.58
N SER A 248 8.90 13.07 12.26
CA SER A 248 9.99 12.96 11.29
C SER A 248 10.80 11.66 11.39
N CYS A 249 10.12 10.52 11.49
CA CYS A 249 10.75 9.23 11.80
C CYS A 249 10.40 8.13 10.77
N THR A 250 11.05 6.96 10.85
CA THR A 250 10.70 5.85 9.95
C THR A 250 9.47 5.09 10.44
N VAL A 251 8.87 4.24 9.59
CA VAL A 251 7.73 3.38 10.00
C VAL A 251 8.05 2.53 11.24
N GLY A 252 9.27 2.01 11.36
CA GLY A 252 9.69 1.23 12.53
C GLY A 252 9.87 2.07 13.78
N GLU A 253 10.27 3.33 13.65
CA GLU A 253 10.31 4.25 14.79
C GLU A 253 8.92 4.66 15.24
N VAL A 254 7.98 4.85 14.31
CA VAL A 254 6.56 5.02 14.62
C VAL A 254 6.04 3.82 15.43
N GLU A 255 6.29 2.59 14.95
CA GLU A 255 5.84 1.37 15.63
C GLU A 255 6.46 1.20 17.01
N SER A 256 7.76 1.47 17.18
CA SER A 256 8.48 1.21 18.43
C SER A 256 8.43 2.34 19.46
N LYS A 257 8.25 3.61 19.03
CA LYS A 257 8.30 4.79 19.91
C LYS A 257 6.96 5.51 20.06
N HIS A 258 6.07 5.40 19.07
CA HIS A 258 4.82 6.16 18.98
C HIS A 258 3.57 5.25 18.89
N ARG A 259 3.70 3.99 19.34
CA ARG A 259 2.65 2.97 19.21
C ARG A 259 1.28 3.42 19.73
N ALA A 260 1.24 3.99 20.93
CA ALA A 260 -0.02 4.42 21.54
C ALA A 260 -0.74 5.50 20.73
N GLU A 261 0.01 6.44 20.14
CA GLU A 261 -0.55 7.51 19.29
C GLU A 261 -1.11 6.96 17.99
N VAL A 262 -0.42 5.99 17.38
CA VAL A 262 -0.90 5.29 16.18
C VAL A 262 -2.15 4.47 16.49
N ASP A 263 -2.18 3.73 17.60
CA ASP A 263 -3.31 2.90 17.98
C ASP A 263 -4.56 3.75 18.25
N GLU A 264 -4.39 4.92 18.89
CA GLU A 264 -5.47 5.87 19.09
C GLU A 264 -5.99 6.45 17.77
N MET A 265 -5.08 6.82 16.85
CA MET A 265 -5.45 7.29 15.52
C MET A 265 -6.18 6.22 14.71
N ILE A 266 -5.68 4.99 14.68
CA ILE A 266 -6.34 3.84 14.04
C ILE A 266 -7.73 3.63 14.63
N THR A 267 -7.90 3.75 15.95
CA THR A 267 -9.20 3.57 16.62
C THR A 267 -10.22 4.62 16.18
N GLN A 268 -9.82 5.89 16.08
CA GLN A 268 -10.68 6.97 15.58
C GLN A 268 -11.11 6.72 14.13
N LEU A 269 -10.14 6.47 13.26
CA LEU A 269 -10.38 6.21 11.84
C LEU A 269 -11.24 4.97 11.63
N ALA A 270 -10.99 3.88 12.37
CA ALA A 270 -11.76 2.65 12.31
C ALA A 270 -13.21 2.86 12.75
N THR A 271 -13.44 3.68 13.78
CA THR A 271 -14.78 4.05 14.24
C THR A 271 -15.55 4.83 13.17
N ALA A 272 -14.90 5.81 12.53
CA ALA A 272 -15.50 6.57 11.44
C ALA A 272 -15.84 5.70 10.22
N VAL A 273 -14.95 4.75 9.86
CA VAL A 273 -15.23 3.76 8.81
C VAL A 273 -16.42 2.89 9.20
N SER A 274 -16.48 2.33 10.41
CA SER A 274 -17.62 1.50 10.84
C SER A 274 -18.95 2.26 10.83
N ALA A 275 -18.94 3.56 11.08
CA ALA A 275 -20.14 4.40 11.03
C ALA A 275 -20.64 4.63 9.59
N THR A 276 -19.76 4.57 8.59
CA THR A 276 -20.10 4.84 7.18
C THR A 276 -20.16 3.57 6.31
N GLN A 277 -19.58 2.46 6.79
CA GLN A 277 -19.45 1.19 6.07
C GLN A 277 -20.06 0.06 6.90
N PRO A 278 -21.38 -0.18 6.79
CA PRO A 278 -22.10 -1.11 7.65
C PRO A 278 -21.70 -2.57 7.44
N GLU A 279 -20.96 -2.93 6.39
CA GLU A 279 -20.40 -4.27 6.22
C GLU A 279 -19.02 -4.47 6.88
N VAL A 280 -18.34 -3.40 7.31
CA VAL A 280 -17.00 -3.48 7.91
C VAL A 280 -17.12 -3.76 9.41
N ARG A 281 -16.45 -4.81 9.86
CA ARG A 281 -16.39 -5.21 11.27
C ARG A 281 -14.95 -5.43 11.68
N TRP A 282 -14.50 -4.67 12.68
CA TRP A 282 -13.13 -4.76 13.17
C TRP A 282 -13.02 -5.78 14.29
N GLU A 283 -12.00 -6.63 14.21
CA GLU A 283 -11.51 -7.36 15.36
C GLU A 283 -10.64 -6.40 16.19
N GLN A 284 -11.29 -5.56 17.01
CA GLN A 284 -10.64 -4.44 17.70
C GLN A 284 -9.40 -4.85 18.50
N LEU A 285 -9.42 -6.03 19.12
CA LEU A 285 -8.29 -6.57 19.88
C LEU A 285 -7.09 -6.96 19.02
N LEU A 286 -7.26 -7.16 17.72
CA LEU A 286 -6.21 -7.63 16.81
C LEU A 286 -5.85 -6.62 15.71
N LEU A 287 -6.70 -5.62 15.45
CA LEU A 287 -6.50 -4.65 14.37
C LEU A 287 -5.15 -3.93 14.51
N CYS A 288 -4.91 -3.28 15.65
CA CYS A 288 -3.68 -2.52 15.87
C CYS A 288 -2.44 -3.42 15.86
N ASP A 289 -2.54 -4.63 16.43
CA ASP A 289 -1.42 -5.57 16.49
C ASP A 289 -1.04 -6.12 15.12
N ARG A 290 -2.02 -6.48 14.28
CA ARG A 290 -1.78 -6.91 12.89
C ARG A 290 -1.16 -5.77 12.07
N LEU A 291 -1.67 -4.56 12.22
CA LEU A 291 -1.15 -3.38 11.55
C LEU A 291 0.28 -3.02 12.00
N ALA A 292 0.61 -3.21 13.27
CA ALA A 292 1.97 -3.05 13.77
C ALA A 292 2.91 -4.16 13.32
N ALA A 293 2.44 -5.40 13.24
CA ALA A 293 3.21 -6.51 12.69
C ALA A 293 3.64 -6.22 11.24
N TYR A 294 2.73 -5.68 10.44
CA TYR A 294 3.09 -5.22 9.10
C TYR A 294 4.06 -4.02 9.14
N ALA A 295 3.86 -3.05 10.02
CA ALA A 295 4.79 -1.92 10.16
C ALA A 295 6.24 -2.39 10.46
N ARG A 296 6.42 -3.44 11.25
CA ARG A 296 7.73 -4.05 11.51
C ARG A 296 8.37 -4.64 10.25
N SER A 297 7.60 -5.26 9.34
CA SER A 297 8.15 -5.82 8.09
C SER A 297 8.66 -4.75 7.12
N VAL A 298 8.14 -3.52 7.23
CA VAL A 298 8.52 -2.35 6.43
C VAL A 298 9.19 -1.25 7.27
N ALA A 299 9.83 -1.60 8.38
CA ALA A 299 10.34 -0.66 9.40
C ALA A 299 11.30 0.43 8.88
N HIS A 300 12.03 0.18 7.80
CA HIS A 300 13.03 1.08 7.24
C HIS A 300 12.44 2.15 6.30
N PHE A 301 11.16 2.04 5.91
CA PHE A 301 10.57 2.98 4.98
C PHE A 301 10.40 4.37 5.62
N PRO A 302 10.72 5.45 4.90
CA PRO A 302 10.46 6.80 5.38
C PRO A 302 8.96 7.08 5.38
N THR A 303 8.47 7.76 6.41
CA THR A 303 7.09 8.21 6.45
C THR A 303 6.92 9.54 5.74
N ALA A 304 5.82 9.68 5.00
CA ALA A 304 5.43 10.95 4.42
C ALA A 304 3.93 10.92 4.09
N VAL A 305 3.23 12.01 4.38
CA VAL A 305 1.90 12.24 3.82
C VAL A 305 2.04 12.52 2.31
N LYS A 306 1.45 11.65 1.49
CA LYS A 306 1.48 11.69 0.02
C LYS A 306 0.11 11.31 -0.50
N GLU A 307 -0.19 11.68 -1.75
CA GLU A 307 -1.43 11.28 -2.42
C GLU A 307 -2.63 11.55 -1.52
N PHE A 308 -2.70 12.79 -0.97
CA PHE A 308 -3.61 13.16 0.12
C PHE A 308 -5.02 12.68 -0.15
N GLU A 309 -5.60 13.06 -1.29
CA GLU A 309 -6.95 12.72 -1.73
C GLU A 309 -7.30 11.24 -1.49
N TRP A 310 -6.40 10.32 -1.88
CA TRP A 310 -6.65 8.89 -1.77
C TRP A 310 -6.27 8.31 -0.41
N ARG A 311 -5.21 8.80 0.26
CA ARG A 311 -4.73 8.17 1.50
C ARG A 311 -5.41 8.74 2.74
N ASN A 312 -5.44 10.06 2.86
CA ASN A 312 -5.95 10.76 4.04
C ASN A 312 -7.27 11.48 3.75
N GLY A 313 -7.49 11.91 2.51
CA GLY A 313 -8.67 12.65 2.06
C GLY A 313 -9.95 11.87 2.32
N ALA A 314 -9.99 10.58 2.01
CA ALA A 314 -11.17 9.74 2.29
C ALA A 314 -11.59 9.73 3.78
N PHE A 315 -10.67 9.89 4.73
CA PHE A 315 -10.99 10.01 6.15
C PHE A 315 -11.34 11.44 6.54
N TYR A 316 -10.63 12.42 5.99
CA TYR A 316 -10.93 13.83 6.20
C TYR A 316 -12.30 14.23 5.64
N ASP A 317 -12.74 13.62 4.55
CA ASP A 317 -14.09 13.77 4.01
C ASP A 317 -15.16 13.32 5.02
N MET A 318 -14.88 12.29 5.84
CA MET A 318 -15.78 11.87 6.92
C MET A 318 -15.88 12.94 8.01
N THR A 319 -14.77 13.64 8.31
CA THR A 319 -14.74 14.80 9.19
C THR A 319 -15.60 15.93 8.63
N LEU A 320 -15.36 16.34 7.39
CA LEU A 320 -16.12 17.41 6.74
C LEU A 320 -17.63 17.10 6.69
N GLN A 321 -18.00 15.85 6.41
CA GLN A 321 -19.40 15.42 6.41
C GLN A 321 -20.02 15.44 7.82
N ALA A 322 -19.27 15.09 8.87
CA ALA A 322 -19.76 15.16 10.24
C ALA A 322 -19.99 16.62 10.68
N GLU A 323 -19.02 17.49 10.42
CA GLU A 323 -19.10 18.92 10.75
C GLU A 323 -20.24 19.62 9.99
N ALA A 324 -20.39 19.33 8.69
CA ALA A 324 -21.52 19.83 7.89
C ALA A 324 -22.89 19.40 8.43
N ALA A 325 -22.95 18.25 9.12
CA ALA A 325 -24.13 17.76 9.81
C ALA A 325 -24.28 18.26 11.26
N GLY A 326 -23.42 19.19 11.70
CA GLY A 326 -23.41 19.73 13.08
C GLY A 326 -22.94 18.73 14.14
N ARG A 327 -22.24 17.66 13.72
CA ARG A 327 -21.64 16.66 14.62
C ARG A 327 -20.16 16.98 14.84
N PRO A 328 -19.57 16.55 15.97
CA PRO A 328 -18.13 16.71 16.19
C PRO A 328 -17.32 15.90 15.16
N ASP A 329 -16.08 16.34 14.92
CA ASP A 329 -15.10 15.59 14.15
C ASP A 329 -14.94 14.17 14.73
N PRO A 330 -15.19 13.10 13.96
CA PRO A 330 -15.01 11.73 14.40
C PRO A 330 -13.54 11.31 14.50
N CYS A 331 -12.62 12.07 13.89
CA CYS A 331 -11.20 11.76 13.73
C CYS A 331 -10.29 12.92 14.16
N PRO A 332 -10.49 13.55 15.34
CA PRO A 332 -9.84 14.82 15.70
C PRO A 332 -8.31 14.76 15.68
N LYS A 333 -7.69 13.64 16.09
CA LYS A 333 -6.22 13.52 16.05
C LYS A 333 -5.69 13.45 14.62
N HIS A 334 -6.43 12.80 13.72
CA HIS A 334 -6.05 12.72 12.32
C HIS A 334 -6.15 14.11 11.67
N THR A 335 -7.26 14.82 11.88
CA THR A 335 -7.46 16.18 11.39
C THR A 335 -6.41 17.16 11.90
N ASP A 336 -6.16 17.16 13.22
CA ASP A 336 -5.14 18.02 13.83
C ASP A 336 -3.72 17.67 13.35
N GLY A 337 -3.44 16.38 13.18
CA GLY A 337 -2.18 15.91 12.61
C GLY A 337 -1.97 16.42 11.18
N LEU A 338 -2.98 16.29 10.32
CA LEU A 338 -2.93 16.77 8.93
C LEU A 338 -2.70 18.28 8.85
N ARG A 339 -3.35 19.05 9.73
CA ARG A 339 -3.14 20.50 9.85
C ARG A 339 -1.71 20.82 10.27
N THR A 340 -1.19 20.11 11.26
CA THR A 340 0.17 20.31 11.80
C THR A 340 1.25 20.08 10.74
N VAL A 341 1.09 19.05 9.90
CA VAL A 341 2.05 18.76 8.82
C VAL A 341 1.78 19.56 7.53
N GLY A 342 0.78 20.46 7.53
CA GLY A 342 0.44 21.28 6.37
C GLY A 342 -0.06 20.47 5.17
N ALA A 343 -0.74 19.34 5.41
CA ALA A 343 -1.22 18.45 4.35
C ALA A 343 -2.67 18.72 3.90
N LEU A 344 -3.41 19.54 4.64
CA LEU A 344 -4.77 19.91 4.23
C LEU A 344 -4.73 20.79 2.97
N PRO A 345 -5.71 20.64 2.05
CA PRO A 345 -5.88 21.56 0.94
C PRO A 345 -6.01 23.00 1.43
N ALA A 346 -5.50 23.95 0.66
CA ALA A 346 -5.78 25.37 0.91
C ALA A 346 -7.26 25.64 0.63
N ASP A 347 -7.90 26.43 1.52
CA ASP A 347 -9.27 26.90 1.37
C ASP A 347 -9.46 27.80 0.13
#